data_AF-A0ABD7N9N2-F1
#
_entry.id   AF-A0ABD7N9N2-F1
#
_cell.length_a   1.000
_cell.length_b   1.000
_cell.length_c   1.000
_cell.angle_alpha   90.00
_cell.angle_beta   90.00
_cell.angle_gamma   90.00
#
_symmetry.space_group_name_H-M   'P 1'
#
loop_
_entity.id
_entity.type
_entity.pdbx_description
1 polymer ?
#
loop_
_entity_poly.entity_id
_entity_poly.type
_entity_poly.pdbx_seq_one_letter_code
_entity_poly.pdbx_strand_id
1 'polypeptide(L)' 'MQTQAMRVYQITFTGRDAKGVIPMFTRVNAMTGKGAIKAFIERYKPVQGWFLGDPEDITDNVQKEAEEAERNAQK' A
#
# COMPACT_ATOMS: atom_id res chain seq x y z
N MET A 1 3.38 5.23 25.52
CA MET A 1 3.25 4.46 24.27
C MET A 1 3.95 5.25 23.18
N GLN A 2 5.02 4.73 22.59
CA GLN A 2 5.69 5.40 21.46
C GLN A 2 4.78 5.20 20.24
N THR A 3 4.22 6.28 19.70
CA THR A 3 3.39 6.21 18.49
C THR A 3 4.31 5.81 17.33
N GLN A 4 4.11 4.63 16.76
CA GLN A 4 4.87 4.18 15.60
C GLN A 4 4.65 5.20 14.46
N ALA A 5 5.66 5.50 13.63
CA ALA A 5 5.45 6.44 12.52
C ALA A 5 4.51 5.82 11.48
N MET A 6 3.76 6.64 10.75
CA MET A 6 2.97 6.17 9.62
C MET A 6 3.91 5.83 8.45
N ARG A 7 3.68 4.69 7.82
CA ARG A 7 4.53 4.11 6.76
C ARG A 7 3.69 3.80 5.53
N VAL A 8 4.35 3.61 4.39
CA VAL A 8 3.70 3.22 3.14
C VAL A 8 3.99 1.73 2.89
N TYR A 9 2.93 0.93 2.82
CA TYR A 9 3.02 -0.49 2.52
C TYR A 9 2.49 -0.77 1.11
N GLN A 10 3.17 -1.64 0.38
CA GLN A 10 2.68 -2.26 -0.83
C GLN A 10 1.99 -3.58 -0.48
N ILE A 11 0.73 -3.69 -0.88
CA ILE A 11 -0.06 -4.91 -0.83
C ILE A 11 -0.05 -5.55 -2.21
N THR A 12 0.29 -6.84 -2.26
CA THR A 12 0.10 -7.67 -3.45
C THR A 12 -1.13 -8.54 -3.25
N PHE A 13 -2.17 -8.30 -4.03
CA PHE A 13 -3.45 -9.00 -3.92
C PHE A 13 -3.96 -9.37 -5.31
N THR A 14 -4.47 -10.58 -5.49
CA THR A 14 -5.18 -10.94 -6.72
C THR A 14 -6.61 -11.33 -6.38
N GLY A 15 -7.57 -10.71 -7.08
CA GLY A 15 -8.98 -10.88 -6.78
C GLY A 15 -9.83 -9.73 -7.31
N ARG A 16 -11.06 -9.65 -6.80
CA ARG A 16 -12.04 -8.65 -7.22
C ARG A 16 -12.92 -8.18 -6.08
N ASP A 17 -13.48 -6.99 -6.24
CA ASP A 17 -14.59 -6.49 -5.44
C ASP A 17 -15.93 -6.69 -6.19
N ALA A 18 -16.99 -6.04 -5.73
CA ALA A 18 -18.30 -6.07 -6.37
C ALA A 18 -18.34 -5.33 -7.73
N LYS A 19 -17.36 -4.46 -8.01
CA LYS A 19 -17.28 -3.60 -9.20
C LYS A 19 -16.32 -4.14 -10.26
N GLY A 20 -15.39 -5.02 -9.89
CA GLY A 20 -14.46 -5.62 -10.83
C GLY A 20 -13.11 -5.97 -10.19
N VAL A 21 -12.11 -6.21 -11.05
CA VAL A 21 -10.76 -6.60 -10.63
C VAL A 21 -10.12 -5.50 -9.78
N ILE A 22 -9.53 -5.89 -8.65
CA ILE A 22 -8.75 -4.99 -7.80
C ILE A 22 -7.31 -4.90 -8.35
N PRO A 23 -6.67 -3.72 -8.39
CA PRO A 23 -5.27 -3.60 -8.80
C PRO A 23 -4.35 -4.54 -8.02
N MET A 24 -3.48 -5.25 -8.73
CA MET A 24 -2.64 -6.28 -8.12
C MET A 24 -1.69 -5.71 -7.06
N PHE A 25 -1.08 -4.56 -7.36
CA PHE A 25 -0.20 -3.84 -6.44
C PHE A 25 -0.92 -2.58 -5.95
N THR A 26 -1.07 -2.45 -4.65
CA THR A 26 -1.77 -1.32 -4.03
C THR A 26 -0.94 -0.74 -2.90
N ARG A 27 -0.70 0.58 -2.92
CA ARG A 27 -0.04 1.30 -1.83
C ARG A 27 -1.05 1.74 -0.77
N VAL A 28 -0.75 1.51 0.50
CA VAL A 28 -1.60 1.82 1.65
C VAL A 28 -0.76 2.42 2.78
N ASN A 29 -1.26 3.50 3.39
CA ASN A 29 -0.63 4.07 4.57
C ASN A 29 -1.09 3.32 5.82
N ALA A 30 -0.16 2.85 6.64
CA ALA A 30 -0.48 2.21 7.91
C ALA A 30 0.70 2.29 8.89
N MET A 31 0.43 1.99 10.16
CA MET A 31 1.45 1.95 11.21
C MET A 31 2.24 0.63 11.21
N THR A 32 1.62 -0.44 10.72
CA THR A 32 2.16 -1.80 10.66
C THR A 32 1.65 -2.51 9.41
N GLY A 33 2.32 -3.57 8.98
CA GLY A 33 1.84 -4.42 7.88
C GLY A 33 0.44 -4.98 8.13
N LYS A 34 0.15 -5.47 9.35
CA LYS A 34 -1.22 -5.92 9.70
C LYS A 34 -2.25 -4.79 9.58
N GLY A 35 -1.87 -3.57 9.95
CA GLY A 35 -2.67 -2.37 9.72
C GLY A 35 -2.92 -2.10 8.23
N ALA A 36 -1.92 -2.32 7.37
CA ALA A 36 -2.04 -2.15 5.92
C ALA A 36 -3.05 -3.14 5.31
N ILE A 37 -3.03 -4.41 5.74
CA ILE A 37 -4.03 -5.42 5.33
C ILE A 37 -5.44 -4.95 5.72
N LYS A 38 -5.62 -4.50 6.97
CA LYS A 38 -6.92 -4.01 7.44
C LYS A 38 -7.41 -2.82 6.61
N ALA A 39 -6.56 -1.82 6.41
CA ALA A 39 -6.89 -0.64 5.62
C ALA A 39 -7.18 -0.98 4.14
N PHE A 40 -6.47 -1.95 3.56
CA PHE A 40 -6.78 -2.47 2.23
C PHE A 40 -8.18 -3.09 2.16
N ILE A 41 -8.52 -3.97 3.10
CA ILE A 41 -9.82 -4.65 3.13
C ILE A 41 -10.96 -3.63 3.34
N GLU A 42 -10.78 -2.66 4.22
CA GLU A 42 -11.78 -1.60 4.47
C GLU A 42 -12.02 -0.73 3.23
N ARG A 43 -10.95 -0.41 2.49
CA ARG A 43 -11.01 0.42 1.28
C ARG A 43 -11.63 -0.32 0.09
N TYR A 44 -11.17 -1.52 -0.20
CA TYR A 44 -11.52 -2.24 -1.44
C TYR A 44 -12.64 -3.26 -1.26
N LYS A 45 -12.90 -3.73 -0.03
CA LYS A 45 -13.94 -4.72 0.28
C LYS A 45 -13.91 -5.92 -0.70
N PRO A 46 -12.76 -6.60 -0.81
CA PRO A 46 -12.62 -7.73 -1.73
C PRO A 46 -13.67 -8.79 -1.42
N VAL A 47 -14.33 -9.30 -2.47
CA VAL A 47 -15.34 -10.36 -2.36
C VAL A 47 -14.68 -11.73 -2.56
N GLN A 48 -13.65 -11.79 -3.40
CA GLN A 48 -12.84 -12.98 -3.61
C GLN A 48 -11.40 -12.62 -3.92
N GLY A 49 -10.47 -13.52 -3.58
CA GLY A 49 -9.06 -13.39 -3.90
C GLY A 49 -8.16 -13.81 -2.75
N TRP A 50 -6.86 -13.59 -2.95
CA TRP A 50 -5.81 -13.94 -2.01
C TRP A 50 -4.70 -12.90 -1.99
N PHE A 51 -4.18 -12.66 -0.80
CA PHE A 51 -2.94 -11.91 -0.61
C PHE A 51 -1.78 -12.79 -1.07
N LEU A 52 -0.87 -12.21 -1.85
CA LEU A 52 0.30 -12.89 -2.41
C LEU A 52 1.54 -12.58 -1.57
N GLY A 53 1.46 -12.90 -0.27
CA GLY A 53 2.51 -12.64 0.71
C GLY A 53 2.17 -11.51 1.68
N ASP A 54 3.16 -11.16 2.50
CA ASP A 54 3.04 -10.10 3.49
C ASP A 54 3.14 -8.70 2.85
N PRO A 55 2.56 -7.67 3.47
CA PRO A 55 2.74 -6.28 3.05
C PRO A 55 4.21 -5.87 3.10
N GLU A 56 4.70 -5.30 2.00
CA GLU A 56 6.08 -4.83 1.88
C GLU A 56 6.15 -3.35 2.29
N ASP A 57 7.08 -3.00 3.18
CA ASP A 57 7.31 -1.60 3.57
C ASP A 57 8.15 -0.89 2.52
N ILE A 58 7.53 0.01 1.77
CA ILE A 58 8.16 0.73 0.65
C ILE A 58 8.36 2.21 0.96
N THR A 59 8.34 2.59 2.24
CA THR A 59 8.41 4.00 2.66
C THR A 59 9.62 4.72 2.06
N ASP A 60 10.80 4.10 2.16
CA ASP A 60 12.05 4.67 1.65
C ASP A 60 12.04 4.82 0.13
N ASN A 61 11.42 3.87 -0.58
CA ASN A 61 11.29 3.93 -2.05
C ASN A 61 10.39 5.08 -2.47
N VAL A 62 9.25 5.25 -1.79
CA VAL A 62 8.31 6.35 -2.08
C VAL A 62 8.93 7.72 -1.79
N GLN A 63 9.72 7.84 -0.72
CA GLN A 63 10.45 9.07 -0.42
C GLN A 63 11.46 9.41 -1.52
N LYS A 64 12.25 8.43 -1.96
CA LYS A 64 13.19 8.63 -3.08
C LYS A 64 12.49 9.00 -4.38
N GLU A 65 11.37 8.34 -4.72
CA GLU A 65 10.56 8.68 -5.88
C GLU A 65 10.09 10.15 -5.84
N ALA A 66 9.68 10.63 -4.66
CA ALA A 66 9.26 12.03 -4.48
C ALA A 66 10.43 13.01 -4.62
N GLU A 67 11.57 12.72 -3.99
CA GLU A 67 12.79 13.54 -4.11
C GLU A 67 13.29 13.62 -5.56
N GLU A 68 13.27 12.51 -6.29
CA GLU A 68 13.65 12.48 -7.70
C GLU A 68 12.67 13.26 -8.60
N ALA A 69 11.36 13.13 -8.34
CA ALA A 69 10.35 13.89 -9.06
C ALA A 69 10.51 15.40 -8.84
N GLU A 70 10.76 15.83 -7.61
CA GLU A 70 11.04 17.23 -7.26
C GLU A 70 12.30 17.75 -7.95
N ARG A 71 13.38 16.97 -7.93
CA ARG A 71 14.63 17.33 -8.60
C ARG A 71 14.47 17.49 -10.11
N ASN A 72 13.62 16.67 -10.74
CA ASN A 72 13.35 16.75 -12.17
C ASN A 72 12.43 17.93 -12.52
N ALA A 73 11.49 18.30 -11.63
CA ALA A 73 10.60 19.44 -11.84
C ALA A 73 11.30 20.81 -11.73
N GLN A 74 12.44 20.86 -11.05
CA GLN A 74 13.26 22.08 -10.87
C GLN A 74 14.32 22.29 -11.96
N LYS A 75 14.42 21.38 -12.94
CA LYS A 75 15.30 21.51 -14.11
C LYS A 75 14.54 21.99 -15.34
#